data_AF-A0A0H3HC40-F1
#
_entry.id   AF-A0A0H3HC40-F1
#
_cell.length_a   1.000
_cell.length_b   1.000
_cell.length_c   1.000
_cell.angle_alpha   90.00
_cell.angle_beta   90.00
_cell.angle_gamma   90.00
#
_symmetry.space_group_name_H-M   'P 1'
#
loop_
_entity.id
_entity.type
_entity.pdbx_description
1 polymer ?
#
loop_
_entity_poly.entity_id
_entity_poly.type
_entity_poly.pdbx_seq_one_letter_code
_entity_poly.pdbx_strand_id
1 'polypeptide(L)'
;MKPLSESTLSQQQTEQQRIADEQARLDTCRKALESLKEVNPKQADKLGNEFTALLSAASQYNSVRSKVAEPTKQGIDSMYQFKSIKLCADIEKELIDSLVKRGENVQP
;
A
#
# COMPACT_ATOMS: atom_id res chain seq x y z
N MET A 1 -14.61 -29.42 23.16
CA MET A 1 -13.94 -28.53 22.17
C MET A 1 -14.39 -28.98 20.78
N LYS A 2 -15.04 -28.11 20.00
CA LYS A 2 -15.53 -28.45 18.65
C LYS A 2 -14.35 -28.27 17.67
N PRO A 3 -13.96 -29.27 16.88
CA PRO A 3 -12.82 -29.14 15.97
C PRO A 3 -13.12 -28.06 14.92
N LEU A 4 -12.15 -27.17 14.69
CA LEU A 4 -12.18 -26.23 13.57
C LEU A 4 -12.18 -27.04 12.26
N SER A 5 -13.11 -26.73 11.34
CA SER A 5 -13.18 -27.41 10.05
C SER A 5 -11.98 -27.03 9.18
N GLU A 6 -11.47 -27.98 8.38
CA GLU A 6 -10.33 -27.80 7.46
C GLU A 6 -10.52 -26.60 6.51
N SER A 7 -11.77 -26.32 6.12
CA SER A 7 -12.15 -25.15 5.31
C SER A 7 -11.88 -23.80 6.00
N THR A 8 -12.08 -23.72 7.33
CA THR A 8 -11.83 -22.47 8.09
C THR A 8 -10.34 -22.19 8.21
N LEU A 9 -9.54 -23.25 8.38
CA LEU A 9 -8.07 -23.15 8.44
C LEU A 9 -7.48 -22.65 7.11
N SER A 10 -7.96 -23.17 5.98
CA SER A 10 -7.51 -22.74 4.64
C SER A 10 -7.86 -21.28 4.32
N GLN A 11 -9.05 -20.82 4.72
CA GLN A 11 -9.46 -19.42 4.56
C GLN A 11 -8.63 -18.46 5.42
N GLN A 12 -8.34 -18.84 6.66
CA GLN A 12 -7.50 -18.05 7.56
C GLN A 12 -6.05 -17.94 7.04
N GLN A 13 -5.49 -19.01 6.49
CA GLN A 13 -4.17 -19.01 5.88
C GLN A 13 -4.10 -18.09 4.66
N THR A 14 -5.13 -18.11 3.81
CA THR A 14 -5.20 -17.26 2.62
C THR A 14 -5.23 -15.77 2.99
N GLU A 15 -5.99 -15.40 4.01
CA GLU A 15 -6.06 -14.01 4.48
C GLU A 15 -4.75 -13.56 5.15
N GLN A 16 -4.12 -14.44 5.95
CA GLN A 16 -2.81 -14.14 6.54
C GLN A 16 -1.74 -13.89 5.47
N GLN A 17 -1.73 -14.70 4.40
CA GLN A 17 -0.80 -14.50 3.29
C GLN A 17 -1.06 -13.15 2.60
N ARG A 18 -2.33 -12.80 2.33
CA ARG A 18 -2.67 -11.49 1.74
C ARG A 18 -2.19 -10.33 2.59
N ILE A 19 -2.33 -10.41 3.91
CA ILE A 19 -1.85 -9.36 4.83
C ILE A 19 -0.33 -9.27 4.79
N ALA A 20 0.38 -10.40 4.74
CA ALA A 20 1.84 -10.41 4.63
C ALA A 20 2.31 -9.80 3.30
N ASP A 21 1.67 -10.16 2.18
CA ASP A 21 1.98 -9.62 0.85
C ASP A 21 1.70 -8.10 0.77
N GLU A 22 0.60 -7.65 1.38
CA GLU A 22 0.28 -6.24 1.53
C GLU A 22 1.39 -5.49 2.26
N GLN A 23 1.79 -6.00 3.42
CA GLN A 23 2.82 -5.39 4.24
C GLN A 23 4.17 -5.33 3.51
N ALA A 24 4.58 -6.43 2.88
CA ALA A 24 5.81 -6.48 2.09
C ALA A 24 5.81 -5.45 0.95
N ARG A 25 4.67 -5.27 0.27
CA ARG A 25 4.53 -4.24 -0.77
C ARG A 25 4.64 -2.83 -0.21
N LEU A 26 3.98 -2.56 0.92
CA LEU A 26 4.08 -1.26 1.58
C LEU A 26 5.51 -0.95 2.05
N ASP A 27 6.28 -1.95 2.48
CA ASP A 27 7.67 -1.77 2.89
C ASP A 27 8.59 -1.49 1.70
N THR A 28 8.41 -2.17 0.56
CA THR A 28 9.11 -1.85 -0.68
C THR A 28 8.81 -0.42 -1.15
N CYS A 29 7.53 -0.04 -1.10
CA CYS A 29 7.05 1.29 -1.46
C CYS A 29 7.65 2.40 -0.58
N ARG A 30 7.82 2.16 0.73
CA ARG A 30 8.54 3.08 1.63
C ARG A 30 10.00 3.25 1.23
N LYS A 31 10.71 2.15 0.93
CA LYS A 31 12.12 2.21 0.47
C LYS A 31 12.26 2.96 -0.86
N ALA A 32 11.29 2.81 -1.76
CA ALA A 32 11.26 3.56 -3.01
C ALA A 32 11.05 5.07 -2.75
N LEU A 33 10.19 5.46 -1.80
CA LEU A 33 10.04 6.85 -1.37
C LEU A 33 11.34 7.42 -0.77
N GLU A 34 12.03 6.65 0.08
CA GLU A 34 13.33 7.06 0.64
C GLU A 34 14.37 7.28 -0.46
N SER A 35 14.43 6.39 -1.44
CA SER A 35 15.30 6.55 -2.61
C SER A 35 14.90 7.75 -3.47
N LEU A 36 13.60 7.96 -3.67
CA LEU A 36 13.05 9.10 -4.41
C LEU A 36 13.42 10.42 -3.74
N LYS A 37 13.48 10.47 -2.41
CA LYS A 37 13.86 11.67 -1.66
C LYS A 37 15.27 12.15 -2.01
N GLU A 38 16.21 11.23 -2.21
CA GLU A 38 17.58 11.56 -2.62
C GLU A 38 17.65 12.07 -4.07
N VAL A 39 16.73 11.60 -4.92
CA VAL A 39 16.77 11.91 -6.35
C VAL A 39 15.85 13.04 -6.81
N ASN A 40 14.74 13.25 -6.13
CA ASN A 40 13.69 14.21 -6.42
C ASN A 40 12.86 14.48 -5.14
N PRO A 41 13.41 15.27 -4.20
CA PRO A 41 12.79 15.49 -2.88
C PRO A 41 11.40 16.11 -2.97
N LYS A 42 11.16 16.99 -3.95
CA LYS A 42 9.85 17.62 -4.16
C LYS A 42 8.75 16.58 -4.46
N GLN A 43 9.03 15.63 -5.35
CA GLN A 43 8.06 14.59 -5.66
C GLN A 43 7.95 13.54 -4.54
N ALA A 44 9.06 13.25 -3.84
CA ALA A 44 9.05 12.41 -2.65
C ALA A 44 8.13 12.97 -1.56
N ASP A 45 8.20 14.28 -1.29
CA ASP A 45 7.33 14.93 -0.29
C ASP A 45 5.85 14.84 -0.70
N LYS A 46 5.55 15.10 -1.98
CA LYS A 46 4.18 15.00 -2.49
C LYS A 46 3.62 13.58 -2.32
N LEU A 47 4.31 12.58 -2.86
CA LEU A 47 3.84 11.19 -2.82
C LEU A 47 3.90 10.59 -1.41
N GLY A 48 4.86 11.02 -0.59
CA GLY A 48 4.97 10.63 0.83
C GLY A 48 3.82 11.16 1.68
N ASN A 49 3.33 12.37 1.40
CA ASN A 49 2.13 12.92 2.02
C ASN A 49 0.88 12.13 1.62
N GLU A 50 0.73 11.81 0.33
CA GLU A 50 -0.37 10.97 -0.16
C GLU A 50 -0.34 9.57 0.48
N PHE A 51 0.85 8.99 0.64
CA PHE A 51 1.05 7.68 1.27
C PHE A 51 0.68 7.69 2.75
N THR A 52 1.15 8.70 3.49
CA THR A 52 0.80 8.88 4.90
C THR A 52 -0.70 9.08 5.09
N ALA A 53 -1.32 9.89 4.23
CA ALA A 53 -2.76 10.13 4.26
C ALA A 53 -3.56 8.85 4.00
N LEU A 54 -3.14 8.02 3.04
CA LEU A 54 -3.77 6.74 2.75
C LEU A 54 -3.72 5.80 3.97
N LEU A 55 -2.55 5.67 4.61
CA LEU A 55 -2.39 4.82 5.79
C LEU A 55 -3.22 5.31 6.98
N SER A 56 -3.29 6.63 7.19
CA SER A 56 -4.13 7.22 8.24
C SER A 56 -5.62 6.95 7.99
N ALA A 57 -6.10 7.14 6.75
CA ALA A 57 -7.48 6.86 6.39
C ALA A 57 -7.83 5.36 6.54
N ALA A 58 -6.92 4.47 6.13
CA ALA A 58 -7.08 3.02 6.32
C ALA A 58 -7.14 2.64 7.81
N SER A 59 -6.30 3.26 8.66
CA SER A 59 -6.33 3.06 10.12
C SER A 59 -7.66 3.51 10.73
N GLN A 60 -8.17 4.67 10.33
CA GLN A 60 -9.49 5.16 10.77
C GLN A 60 -10.61 4.22 10.34
N TYR A 61 -10.59 3.76 9.09
CA TYR A 61 -11.55 2.78 8.61
C TYR A 61 -11.48 1.47 9.39
N ASN A 62 -10.29 0.96 9.71
CA ASN A 62 -10.13 -0.26 10.50
C ASN A 62 -10.81 -0.18 11.88
N SER A 63 -10.89 1.02 12.49
CA SER A 63 -11.59 1.22 13.77
C SER A 63 -13.12 1.03 13.72
N VAL A 64 -13.71 1.14 12.52
CA VAL A 64 -15.15 0.97 12.28
C VAL A 64 -15.48 -0.21 11.37
N ARG A 65 -14.46 -0.87 10.78
CA ARG A 65 -14.60 -1.95 9.81
C ARG A 65 -15.47 -3.12 10.29
N SER A 66 -15.45 -3.46 11.57
CA SER A 66 -16.30 -4.52 12.14
C SER A 66 -17.75 -4.11 12.36
N LYS A 67 -18.07 -2.82 12.22
CA LYS A 67 -19.40 -2.23 12.46
C LYS A 67 -20.16 -1.92 11.18
N VAL A 68 -19.54 -2.06 10.01
CA VAL A 68 -20.16 -1.82 8.71
C VAL A 68 -20.76 -3.11 8.15
N ALA A 69 -21.79 -2.98 7.31
CA ALA A 69 -22.38 -4.12 6.61
C ALA A 69 -21.36 -4.80 5.68
N GLU A 70 -21.45 -6.12 5.53
CA GLU A 70 -20.44 -6.93 4.80
C GLU A 70 -20.20 -6.45 3.34
N PRO A 71 -21.22 -6.08 2.53
CA PRO A 71 -20.96 -5.55 1.18
C PRO A 71 -20.17 -4.24 1.20
N THR A 72 -20.45 -3.35 2.15
CA THR A 72 -19.70 -2.09 2.33
C THR A 72 -18.26 -2.38 2.73
N LYS A 73 -18.06 -3.30 3.68
CA LYS A 73 -16.72 -3.74 4.10
C LYS A 73 -15.90 -4.23 2.92
N GLN A 74 -16.44 -5.16 2.14
CA GLN A 74 -15.76 -5.74 0.98
C GLN A 74 -15.40 -4.67 -0.08
N GLY A 75 -16.33 -3.75 -0.36
CA GLY A 75 -16.08 -2.66 -1.30
C GLY A 75 -14.97 -1.71 -0.83
N ILE A 76 -14.99 -1.30 0.44
CA ILE A 76 -14.00 -0.38 0.98
C ILE A 76 -12.63 -1.07 1.16
N ASP A 77 -12.60 -2.33 1.57
CA ASP A 77 -11.36 -3.14 1.63
C ASP A 77 -10.69 -3.20 0.25
N SER A 78 -11.48 -3.50 -0.80
CA SER A 78 -10.99 -3.57 -2.18
C SER A 78 -10.49 -2.22 -2.67
N MET A 79 -11.19 -1.13 -2.32
CA MET A 79 -10.76 0.23 -2.65
C MET A 79 -9.40 0.56 -2.01
N TYR A 80 -9.21 0.27 -0.71
CA TYR A 80 -7.93 0.53 -0.04
C TYR A 80 -6.80 -0.31 -0.62
N GLN A 81 -7.04 -1.60 -0.89
CA GLN A 81 -6.07 -2.47 -1.55
C GLN A 81 -5.67 -1.92 -2.92
N PHE A 82 -6.63 -1.53 -3.76
CA PHE A 82 -6.32 -0.94 -5.06
C PHE A 82 -5.53 0.38 -4.94
N LYS A 83 -5.95 1.27 -4.03
CA LYS A 83 -5.27 2.55 -3.80
C LYS A 83 -3.83 2.37 -3.35
N SER A 84 -3.54 1.41 -2.47
CA SER A 84 -2.18 1.13 -2.03
C SER A 84 -1.31 0.59 -3.17
N ILE A 85 -1.83 -0.34 -3.98
CA ILE A 85 -1.15 -0.85 -5.19
C ILE A 85 -0.81 0.31 -6.13
N LYS A 86 -1.82 1.12 -6.47
CA LYS A 86 -1.65 2.22 -7.43
C LYS A 86 -0.62 3.23 -6.95
N LEU A 87 -0.73 3.68 -5.70
CA LEU A 87 0.17 4.71 -5.17
C LEU A 87 1.62 4.21 -5.12
N CYS A 88 1.83 2.94 -4.78
CA CYS A 88 3.17 2.36 -4.80
C CYS A 88 3.74 2.23 -6.21
N ALA A 89 2.91 1.88 -7.20
CA ALA A 89 3.33 1.92 -8.60
C ALA A 89 3.67 3.35 -9.07
N ASP A 90 2.91 4.36 -8.64
CA ASP A 90 3.20 5.77 -8.97
C ASP A 90 4.54 6.23 -8.37
N ILE A 91 4.85 5.81 -7.13
CA ILE A 91 6.13 6.08 -6.46
C ILE A 91 7.29 5.42 -7.22
N GLU A 92 7.18 4.13 -7.54
CA GLU A 92 8.22 3.40 -8.27
C GLU A 92 8.47 4.01 -9.65
N LYS A 93 7.39 4.39 -10.36
CA LYS A 93 7.50 5.08 -11.63
C LYS A 93 8.25 6.40 -11.50
N GLU A 94 7.86 7.27 -10.56
CA GLU A 94 8.52 8.57 -10.38
C GLU A 94 10.00 8.43 -9.99
N LEU A 95 10.34 7.39 -9.20
CA LEU A 95 11.73 7.04 -8.89
C LEU A 95 12.51 6.68 -10.15
N ILE A 96 11.98 5.77 -10.98
CA ILE A 96 12.62 5.37 -12.24
C ILE A 96 12.78 6.58 -13.17
N ASP A 97 11.72 7.37 -13.37
CA ASP A 97 11.75 8.56 -14.21
C ASP A 97 12.80 9.58 -13.72
N SER A 98 12.91 9.78 -12.41
CA SER A 98 13.90 10.68 -11.81
C SER A 98 15.33 10.17 -11.96
N LEU A 99 15.55 8.85 -11.81
CA LEU A 99 16.85 8.22 -12.01
C LEU A 99 17.31 8.30 -13.47
N VAL A 100 16.41 8.03 -14.42
CA VAL A 100 16.68 8.13 -15.86
C VAL A 100 17.07 9.56 -16.24
N LYS A 101 16.29 10.57 -15.83
CA LYS A 101 16.60 11.98 -16.10
C LYS A 101 17.99 12.38 -15.58
N ARG A 102 18.34 11.94 -14.36
CA ARG A 102 19.69 12.16 -13.81
C ARG A 102 20.77 11.48 -14.65
N GLY A 103 20.56 10.23 -15.06
CA GLY A 103 21.49 9.49 -15.92
C GLY A 103 21.69 10.14 -17.30
N GLU A 104 20.64 10.77 -17.83
CA GLU A 104 20.65 11.49 -19.11
C GLU A 104 21.20 12.93 -19.01
N ASN A 105 21.63 13.38 -17.82
CA ASN A 105 22.00 14.78 -17.51
C ASN A 105 20.88 15.80 -17.76
N VAL A 106 19.62 15.36 -17.76
CA VAL A 106 18.46 16.25 -17.78
C VAL A 106 18.19 16.66 -16.33
N GLN A 107 18.61 17.86 -15.95
CA GLN A 107 18.29 18.39 -14.62
C GLN A 107 16.76 18.51 -14.46
N PRO A 108 16.17 17.97 -13.37
CA PRO A 108 14.76 18.14 -13.07
C PRO A 108 14.40 19.60 -12.72
#